data_AF-A0A962T784-F1
#
_entry.id   AF-A0A962T784-F1
#
_cell.length_a   1.000
_cell.length_b   1.000
_cell.length_c   1.000
_cell.angle_alpha   90.00
_cell.angle_beta   90.00
_cell.angle_gamma   90.00
#
_symmetry.space_group_name_H-M   'P 1'
#
loop_
_entity.id
_entity.type
_entity.pdbx_description
1 polymer ?
#
loop_
_entity_poly.entity_id
_entity_poly.type
_entity_poly.pdbx_seq_one_letter_code
_entity_poly.pdbx_strand_id
1 'polypeptide(L)'
;MKRPTRQHRVECGADLASQLGHIVAAYAEAAYPPGGSECGQVAREALLDTSRLCLAHDGGELALPKRQLAMLRAAVDWAGEQANPFWSTALQVLVGRKREA
;
A
#
# COMPACT_ATOMS: atom_id res chain seq x y z
N MET A 1 -17.48 11.18 18.99
CA MET A 1 -16.78 11.96 17.95
C MET A 1 -15.64 11.14 17.35
N LYS A 2 -15.80 10.57 16.15
CA LYS A 2 -14.69 9.91 15.44
C LYS A 2 -13.79 11.02 14.86
N ARG A 3 -12.57 11.19 15.36
CA ARG A 3 -11.60 12.15 14.80
C ARG A 3 -11.38 11.81 13.32
N PRO A 4 -11.36 12.79 12.40
CA PRO A 4 -11.09 12.53 11.00
C PRO A 4 -9.69 11.91 10.89
N THR A 5 -9.64 10.68 10.41
CA THR A 5 -8.40 9.96 10.14
C THR A 5 -7.62 10.76 9.12
N ARG A 6 -6.43 11.27 9.48
CA ARG A 6 -5.60 12.00 8.51
C ARG A 6 -5.28 11.08 7.33
N GLN A 7 -5.62 11.52 6.12
CA GLN A 7 -5.31 10.83 4.88
C GLN A 7 -4.11 11.48 4.19
N HIS A 8 -3.41 10.69 3.40
CA HIS A 8 -2.39 11.11 2.47
C HIS A 8 -2.93 10.85 1.07
N ARG A 9 -3.05 11.91 0.28
CA ARG A 9 -3.58 11.85 -1.08
C ARG A 9 -2.41 11.81 -2.04
N VAL A 10 -2.43 10.86 -2.96
CA VAL A 10 -1.42 10.70 -4.01
C VAL A 10 -2.13 10.59 -5.34
N GLU A 11 -1.66 11.33 -6.34
CA GLU A 11 -2.10 11.08 -7.71
C GLU A 11 -1.37 9.86 -8.29
N CYS A 12 -2.14 8.86 -8.72
CA CYS A 12 -1.62 7.68 -9.38
C CYS A 12 -2.59 7.15 -10.44
N GLY A 13 -2.06 6.55 -11.50
CA GLY A 13 -2.88 5.80 -12.47
C GLY A 13 -3.35 4.46 -11.92
N ALA A 14 -4.40 3.90 -12.52
CA ALA A 14 -4.99 2.61 -12.12
C ALA A 14 -3.96 1.46 -12.07
N ASP A 15 -3.07 1.37 -13.08
CA ASP A 15 -2.03 0.33 -13.13
C ASP A 15 -1.09 0.39 -11.92
N LEU A 16 -0.74 1.61 -11.54
CA LEU A 16 0.20 1.87 -10.46
C LEU A 16 -0.45 1.64 -9.09
N ALA A 17 -1.73 2.00 -8.94
CA ALA A 17 -2.52 1.65 -7.78
C ALA A 17 -2.68 0.12 -7.67
N SER A 18 -2.96 -0.57 -8.78
CA SER A 18 -3.06 -2.02 -8.82
C SER A 18 -1.76 -2.71 -8.40
N GLN A 19 -0.61 -2.23 -8.91
CA GLN A 19 0.71 -2.73 -8.48
C GLN A 19 0.94 -2.55 -6.99
N LEU A 20 0.63 -1.36 -6.44
CA LEU A 20 0.73 -1.11 -5.01
C LEU A 20 -0.18 -2.07 -4.22
N GLY A 21 -1.40 -2.31 -4.71
CA GLY A 21 -2.34 -3.26 -4.11
C GLY A 21 -1.76 -4.67 -4.02
N HIS A 22 -1.17 -5.18 -5.09
CA HIS A 22 -0.53 -6.50 -5.10
C HIS A 22 0.67 -6.58 -4.14
N ILE A 23 1.52 -5.55 -4.11
CA ILE A 23 2.68 -5.48 -3.21
C ILE A 23 2.24 -5.53 -1.75
N VAL A 24 1.24 -4.72 -1.39
CA VAL A 24 0.73 -4.65 -0.02
C VAL A 24 0.10 -5.97 0.42
N ALA A 25 -0.63 -6.64 -0.48
CA ALA A 25 -1.17 -7.97 -0.20
C ALA A 25 -0.05 -9.01 0.01
N ALA A 26 0.93 -9.06 -0.90
CA ALA A 26 2.05 -9.99 -0.79
C ALA A 26 2.86 -9.76 0.50
N TYR A 27 3.10 -8.50 0.85
CA TYR A 27 3.76 -8.14 2.11
C TYR A 27 2.93 -8.55 3.33
N ALA A 28 1.62 -8.32 3.32
CA ALA A 28 0.75 -8.71 4.43
C ALA A 28 0.78 -10.22 4.68
N GLU A 29 0.77 -11.02 3.62
CA GLU A 29 0.91 -12.48 3.70
C GLU A 29 2.27 -12.92 4.26
N ALA A 30 3.35 -12.28 3.80
CA ALA A 30 4.72 -12.62 4.21
C ALA A 30 5.03 -12.18 5.65
N ALA A 31 4.66 -10.96 6.03
CA ALA A 31 4.97 -10.37 7.32
C ALA A 31 4.01 -10.82 8.43
N TYR A 32 2.77 -11.15 8.07
CA TYR A 32 1.71 -11.54 9.01
C TYR A 32 0.99 -12.80 8.51
N PRO A 33 1.62 -13.99 8.58
CA PRO A 33 1.00 -15.22 8.11
C PRO A 33 -0.25 -15.60 8.92
N PRO A 34 -1.17 -16.38 8.34
CA PRO A 34 -2.35 -16.87 9.06
C PRO A 34 -1.93 -17.72 10.27
N GLY A 35 -2.67 -17.59 11.38
CA GLY A 35 -2.37 -18.28 12.64
C GLY A 35 -1.34 -17.57 13.53
N GLY A 36 -0.87 -16.38 13.16
CA GLY A 36 -0.10 -15.49 14.04
C GLY A 36 -0.91 -14.88 15.19
N SER A 37 -0.30 -13.98 15.96
CA SER A 37 -0.96 -13.30 17.08
C SER A 37 -2.18 -12.47 16.66
N GLU A 38 -3.15 -12.27 17.55
CA GLU A 38 -4.34 -11.44 17.28
C GLU A 38 -3.96 -10.04 16.79
N CYS A 39 -2.98 -9.40 17.43
CA CYS A 39 -2.47 -8.10 17.01
C CYS A 39 -1.87 -8.14 15.58
N GLY A 40 -1.19 -9.24 15.23
CA GLY A 40 -0.66 -9.45 13.88
C GLY A 40 -1.77 -9.62 12.84
N GLN A 41 -2.86 -10.32 13.19
CA GLN A 41 -4.02 -10.48 12.29
C GLN A 41 -4.76 -9.16 12.05
N VAL A 42 -4.86 -8.29 13.06
CA VAL A 42 -5.42 -6.94 12.87
C VAL A 42 -4.57 -6.11 11.91
N ALA A 43 -3.23 -6.19 12.01
CA ALA A 43 -2.33 -5.50 11.09
C ALA A 43 -2.45 -6.05 9.66
N ARG A 44 -2.53 -7.39 9.53
CA ARG A 44 -2.77 -8.09 8.27
C ARG A 44 -4.05 -7.60 7.59
N GLU A 45 -5.18 -7.62 8.31
CA GLU A 45 -6.47 -7.21 7.76
C GLU A 45 -6.46 -5.73 7.34
N ALA A 46 -5.85 -4.86 8.15
CA ALA A 46 -5.71 -3.44 7.81
C ALA A 46 -4.87 -3.19 6.55
N LEU A 47 -3.88 -4.04 6.26
CA LEU A 47 -3.10 -3.97 5.02
C LEU A 47 -3.88 -4.54 3.83
N LEU A 48 -4.60 -5.64 4.02
CA LEU A 48 -5.45 -6.24 2.97
C LEU A 48 -6.60 -5.31 2.56
N ASP A 49 -7.20 -4.58 3.51
CA ASP A 49 -8.18 -3.54 3.19
C ASP A 49 -7.59 -2.44 2.31
N THR A 50 -6.37 -2.01 2.62
CA THR A 50 -5.68 -1.01 1.80
C THR A 50 -5.29 -1.56 0.43
N SER A 51 -4.89 -2.83 0.36
CA SER A 51 -4.68 -3.51 -0.92
C SER A 51 -5.96 -3.49 -1.78
N ARG A 52 -7.11 -3.82 -1.20
CA ARG A 52 -8.41 -3.78 -1.91
C ARG A 52 -8.75 -2.38 -2.40
N LEU A 53 -8.52 -1.34 -1.59
CA LEU A 53 -8.70 0.05 -1.99
C LEU A 53 -7.83 0.43 -3.19
N CYS A 54 -6.58 -0.01 -3.20
CA CYS A 54 -5.66 0.24 -4.31
C CYS A 54 -6.04 -0.55 -5.58
N LEU A 55 -6.46 -1.81 -5.45
CA LEU A 55 -6.87 -2.65 -6.58
C LEU A 55 -8.16 -2.19 -7.24
N ALA A 56 -9.08 -1.61 -6.46
CA ALA A 56 -10.33 -1.04 -6.95
C ALA A 56 -10.21 0.42 -7.42
N HIS A 57 -8.99 0.97 -7.47
CA HIS A 57 -8.78 2.37 -7.84
C HIS A 57 -8.64 2.53 -9.36
N ASP A 58 -9.56 3.27 -9.97
CA ASP A 58 -9.58 3.53 -11.42
C ASP A 58 -8.60 4.65 -11.86
N GLY A 59 -7.77 5.14 -10.94
CA GLY A 59 -6.79 6.21 -11.18
C GLY A 59 -7.26 7.59 -10.72
N GLY A 60 -6.33 8.54 -10.71
CA GLY A 60 -6.53 9.87 -10.16
C GLY A 60 -6.03 9.95 -8.72
N GLU A 61 -6.82 10.53 -7.82
CA GLU A 61 -6.39 10.77 -6.44
C GLU A 61 -6.72 9.58 -5.52
N LEU A 62 -5.68 8.89 -5.06
CA LEU A 62 -5.79 7.80 -4.10
C LEU A 62 -5.57 8.32 -2.67
N ALA A 63 -6.58 8.11 -1.81
CA ALA A 63 -6.54 8.51 -0.41
C ALA A 63 -6.09 7.35 0.49
N LEU A 64 -4.84 7.39 0.96
CA LEU A 64 -4.25 6.40 1.84
C LEU A 64 -4.26 6.87 3.30
N PRO A 65 -4.50 5.99 4.30
CA PRO A 65 -4.44 6.40 5.70
C PRO A 65 -3.00 6.76 6.12
N LYS A 66 -2.76 7.97 6.67
CA LYS A 66 -1.40 8.40 7.07
C LYS A 66 -0.71 7.43 8.02
N ARG A 67 -1.48 6.86 8.96
CA ARG A 67 -0.99 5.89 9.94
C ARG A 67 -0.44 4.61 9.31
N GLN A 68 -0.87 4.28 8.10
CA GLN A 68 -0.42 3.08 7.39
C GLN A 68 0.75 3.35 6.45
N LEU A 69 1.13 4.62 6.20
CA LEU A 69 2.23 4.95 5.29
C LEU A 69 3.54 4.26 5.65
N ALA A 70 3.86 4.12 6.94
CA ALA A 70 5.06 3.40 7.38
C ALA A 70 5.03 1.93 6.95
N MET A 71 3.87 1.26 7.07
CA MET A 71 3.71 -0.14 6.65
C MET A 71 3.66 -0.28 5.13
N LEU A 72 3.03 0.67 4.43
CA LEU A 72 3.05 0.72 2.97
C LEU A 72 4.47 0.91 2.44
N ARG A 73 5.26 1.76 3.11
CA ARG A 73 6.67 1.95 2.78
C ARG A 73 7.47 0.67 2.98
N ALA A 74 7.28 0.00 4.12
CA ALA A 74 7.91 -1.29 4.39
C ALA A 74 7.52 -2.35 3.35
N ALA A 75 6.26 -2.39 2.91
CA ALA A 75 5.80 -3.31 1.87
C ALA A 75 6.52 -3.07 0.54
N VAL A 76 6.72 -1.81 0.17
CA VAL A 76 7.38 -1.46 -1.09
C VAL A 76 8.89 -1.64 -1.00
N ASP A 77 9.52 -1.33 0.12
CA ASP A 77 10.95 -1.60 0.33
C ASP A 77 11.20 -3.13 0.30
N TRP A 78 10.36 -3.92 0.97
CA TRP A 78 10.38 -5.39 0.89
C TRP A 78 10.23 -5.89 -0.54
N ALA A 79 9.31 -5.32 -1.32
CA ALA A 79 9.13 -5.67 -2.72
C ALA A 79 10.38 -5.37 -3.58
N GLY A 80 11.10 -4.29 -3.27
CA GLY A 80 12.39 -3.96 -3.90
C GLY A 80 13.49 -4.96 -3.57
N GLU A 81 13.56 -5.44 -2.32
CA GLU A 81 14.50 -6.48 -1.88
C GLU A 81 14.25 -7.82 -2.57
N GLN A 82 13.00 -8.14 -2.85
CA GLN A 82 12.61 -9.36 -3.59
C GLN A 82 13.04 -9.32 -5.08
N ALA A 83 13.69 -8.24 -5.53
CA ALA A 83 14.18 -8.02 -6.89
C ALA A 83 13.13 -8.27 -7.99
N ASN A 84 11.84 -8.08 -7.66
CA ASN A 84 10.77 -8.32 -8.60
C ASN A 84 10.63 -7.11 -9.54
N PRO A 85 10.98 -7.25 -10.84
CA PRO A 85 10.96 -6.12 -11.78
C PRO A 85 9.55 -5.51 -11.93
N PHE A 86 8.51 -6.28 -11.63
CA PHE A 86 7.10 -5.86 -11.70
C PHE A 86 6.70 -4.84 -10.61
N TRP A 87 7.48 -4.74 -9.53
CA TRP A 87 7.14 -3.91 -8.36
C TRP A 87 7.94 -2.60 -8.25
N SER A 88 8.91 -2.40 -9.14
CA SER A 88 9.82 -1.25 -9.15
C SER A 88 9.14 0.12 -9.29
N THR A 89 7.93 0.19 -9.86
CA THR A 89 7.24 1.47 -10.12
C THR A 89 6.47 1.98 -8.91
N ALA A 90 6.03 1.12 -7.99
CA ALA A 90 5.19 1.48 -6.84
C ALA A 90 5.87 2.42 -5.83
N LEU A 91 7.21 2.42 -5.76
CA LEU A 91 7.99 3.37 -4.95
C LEU A 91 7.69 4.84 -5.30
N GLN A 92 7.33 5.13 -6.55
CA GLN A 92 7.06 6.49 -7.01
C GLN A 92 5.76 7.07 -6.41
N VAL A 93 4.78 6.21 -6.10
CA VAL A 93 3.50 6.60 -5.46
C VAL A 93 3.74 7.12 -4.05
N LEU A 94 4.42 6.33 -3.21
CA LEU A 94 4.60 6.68 -1.80
C LEU A 94 5.55 7.86 -1.58
N VAL A 95 6.47 8.10 -2.52
CA VAL A 95 7.44 9.21 -2.44
C VAL A 95 6.86 10.51 -3.03
N GLY A 96 5.70 10.47 -3.70
CA GLY A 96 5.07 11.67 -4.24
C GLY A 96 5.94 12.38 -5.27
N ARG A 97 6.63 11.63 -6.15
CA ARG A 97 7.27 12.25 -7.30
C ARG A 97 6.18 12.59 -8.30
N LYS A 98 5.71 13.84 -8.28
CA LYS A 98 5.01 14.50 -9.40
C LYS A 98 5.69 14.02 -10.69
N ARG A 99 4.96 13.35 -11.58
CA ARG A 99 5.37 13.33 -12.98
C ARG A 99 5.22 14.76 -13.47
N GLU A 100 6.35 15.39 -13.75
CA GLU A 100 6.36 16.59 -14.59
C GLU A 100 5.79 16.20 -15.95
N ALA A 101 4.99 17.12 -16.49
CA ALA A 101 4.28 17.05 -17.75
C ALA A 101 5.21 16.92 -18.96
#